data_AF-A0A9R0SQD4-F1
#
_entry.id   AF-A0A9R0SQD4-F1
#
_cell.length_a   1.000
_cell.length_b   1.000
_cell.length_c   1.000
_cell.angle_alpha   90.00
_cell.angle_beta   90.00
_cell.angle_gamma   90.00
#
_symmetry.space_group_name_H-M   'P 1'
#
loop_
_entity.id
_entity.type
_entity.pdbx_description
1 polymer ?
#
loop_
_entity_poly.entity_id
_entity_poly.type
_entity_poly.pdbx_seq_one_letter_code
_entity_poly.pdbx_strand_id
1 'polypeptide(L)'
;MELAKTIVLLLCLIGTAGGALGGFCIPPPRSAARTPRLATSVLTPTTPRPSLDWRARGAVTPVMFQGQVGSCWAISSVGAIEGLHKIQTGRLVRLSSQQIFDCSNKSMADSDLKAFDWVVRNGGVASEETYPYVGRVQDCKREKLHMISASIRRYKMDIRDELDLLVAVSYKPVSVRMWLDPPSFYNYTGGIFTGPCGKEAHGMLLVGYGALADGREYWILKNSYGVHWGDQGYFYVKRGAYHLPGLCGLAFLVAEPE
;
A
#
# COMPACT_ATOMS: atom_id res chain seq x y z
N MET A 1 -45.18 24.49 25.07
CA MET A 1 -46.53 24.81 25.57
C MET A 1 -46.60 26.31 25.80
N GLU A 2 -47.45 26.98 25.01
CA GLU A 2 -48.24 28.21 25.26
C GLU A 2 -47.73 29.31 26.21
N LEU A 3 -47.54 30.55 25.69
CA LEU A 3 -48.43 31.75 25.82
C LEU A 3 -48.28 32.45 27.21
N ALA A 4 -48.27 33.77 27.42
CA ALA A 4 -48.76 34.93 26.68
C ALA A 4 -48.20 36.28 27.25
N LYS A 5 -48.02 37.26 26.36
CA LYS A 5 -48.48 38.67 26.36
C LYS A 5 -48.66 39.47 27.68
N THR A 6 -48.12 40.70 27.70
CA THR A 6 -48.55 41.85 28.54
C THR A 6 -48.31 43.14 27.72
N ILE A 7 -49.33 43.73 27.08
CA ILE A 7 -50.11 44.93 27.46
C ILE A 7 -49.26 46.17 27.79
N VAL A 8 -49.30 47.16 26.89
CA VAL A 8 -48.76 48.52 27.03
C VAL A 8 -49.91 49.46 27.36
N LEU A 9 -49.75 50.25 28.43
CA LEU A 9 -50.63 51.36 28.81
C LEU A 9 -49.88 52.67 28.50
N LEU A 10 -50.46 53.55 27.69
CA LEU A 10 -49.96 54.91 27.48
C LEU A 10 -51.09 55.91 27.79
N LEU A 11 -50.82 56.80 28.75
CA LEU A 11 -51.66 57.93 29.16
C LEU A 11 -51.08 59.23 28.60
N CYS A 12 -52.00 60.15 28.28
CA CYS A 12 -51.84 61.62 28.27
C CYS A 12 -50.97 62.24 27.15
N LEU A 13 -51.27 63.39 26.54
CA LEU A 13 -52.16 64.51 26.88
C LEU A 13 -52.51 65.32 25.61
N ILE A 14 -53.59 66.08 25.73
CA ILE A 14 -54.21 66.99 24.75
C ILE A 14 -53.37 68.26 24.60
N GLY A 15 -53.18 68.72 23.35
CA GLY A 15 -52.63 70.03 23.01
C GLY A 15 -53.29 70.57 21.74
N THR A 16 -53.98 71.69 21.88
CA THR A 16 -54.88 72.31 20.90
C THR A 16 -54.17 73.17 19.84
N ALA A 17 -54.82 73.23 18.67
CA ALA A 17 -54.92 74.34 17.72
C ALA A 17 -53.78 74.58 16.70
N GLY A 18 -54.16 74.50 15.42
CA GLY A 18 -53.78 75.49 14.42
C GLY A 18 -52.90 75.03 13.25
N GLY A 19 -53.54 74.72 12.12
CA GLY A 19 -53.03 75.18 10.82
C GLY A 19 -52.23 74.20 9.95
N ALA A 20 -52.76 74.04 8.72
CA ALA A 20 -52.08 73.73 7.46
C ALA A 20 -51.60 72.29 7.19
N LEU A 21 -52.17 71.77 6.10
CA LEU A 21 -51.93 70.51 5.43
C LEU A 21 -50.54 70.48 4.77
N GLY A 22 -49.81 69.38 4.96
CA GLY A 22 -48.56 69.08 4.27
C GLY A 22 -48.06 67.69 4.62
N GLY A 23 -48.64 66.67 3.99
CA GLY A 23 -48.23 65.28 4.17
C GLY A 23 -46.89 65.00 3.49
N PHE A 24 -45.89 64.59 4.26
CA PHE A 24 -44.73 63.84 3.75
C PHE A 24 -44.44 62.68 4.69
N CYS A 25 -44.46 61.48 4.13
CA CYS A 25 -44.29 60.20 4.81
C CYS A 25 -42.87 60.03 5.36
N ILE A 26 -42.76 59.72 6.65
CA ILE A 26 -41.52 59.24 7.27
C ILE A 26 -41.38 57.74 6.94
N PRO A 27 -40.29 57.28 6.31
CA PRO A 27 -40.09 55.86 6.02
C PRO A 27 -39.85 55.05 7.31
N PRO A 28 -40.21 53.76 7.34
CA PRO A 28 -40.08 52.93 8.54
C PRO A 28 -38.60 52.70 8.91
N PRO A 29 -38.29 52.43 10.20
CA PRO A 29 -36.94 52.12 10.62
C PRO A 29 -36.43 50.87 9.89
N ARG A 30 -35.23 50.98 9.32
CA ARG A 30 -34.55 49.89 8.60
C ARG A 30 -34.40 48.69 9.52
N SER A 31 -34.93 47.56 9.04
CA SER A 31 -34.75 46.21 9.57
C SER A 31 -33.32 45.94 10.03
N ALA A 32 -33.20 45.32 11.21
CA ALA A 32 -31.95 44.87 11.81
C ALA A 32 -31.07 44.14 10.79
N ALA A 33 -29.81 44.57 10.70
CA ALA A 33 -28.80 43.94 9.87
C ALA A 33 -28.68 42.45 10.25
N ARG A 34 -29.00 41.59 9.28
CA ARG A 34 -28.87 40.15 9.35
C ARG A 34 -27.38 39.83 9.50
N THR A 35 -26.99 39.23 10.63
CA THR A 35 -25.63 38.73 10.84
C THR A 35 -25.26 37.79 9.70
N PRO A 36 -24.07 37.93 9.07
CA PRO A 36 -23.66 36.98 8.05
C PRO A 36 -23.43 35.64 8.74
N ARG A 37 -24.21 34.62 8.36
CA ARG A 37 -23.88 33.23 8.69
C ARG A 37 -22.50 32.97 8.09
N LEU A 38 -21.52 32.65 8.95
CA LEU A 38 -20.30 32.00 8.49
C LEU A 38 -20.73 30.76 7.72
N ALA A 39 -20.53 30.76 6.41
CA ALA A 39 -20.53 29.53 5.65
C ALA A 39 -19.34 28.71 6.15
N THR A 40 -19.60 27.67 6.91
CA THR A 40 -18.63 26.62 7.16
C THR A 40 -18.33 25.94 5.84
N SER A 41 -17.36 26.47 5.11
CA SER A 41 -16.69 25.78 4.02
C SER A 41 -16.05 24.53 4.62
N VAL A 42 -16.73 23.40 4.47
CA VAL A 42 -16.13 22.09 4.67
C VAL A 42 -15.04 21.99 3.60
N LEU A 43 -13.80 22.28 3.99
CA LEU A 43 -12.64 21.96 3.19
C LEU A 43 -12.58 20.43 3.12
N THR A 44 -13.11 19.85 2.05
CA THR A 44 -12.71 18.50 1.65
C THR A 44 -11.26 18.60 1.19
N PRO A 45 -10.30 17.91 1.82
CA PRO A 45 -8.98 17.79 1.23
C PRO A 45 -9.12 16.88 0.01
N THR A 46 -9.23 17.49 -1.17
CA THR A 46 -9.26 16.81 -2.48
C THR A 46 -7.88 16.36 -2.94
N THR A 47 -6.85 16.45 -2.09
CA THR A 47 -5.55 15.84 -2.37
C THR A 47 -5.74 14.33 -2.48
N PRO A 48 -5.50 13.72 -3.66
CA PRO A 48 -5.55 12.27 -3.79
C PRO A 48 -4.59 11.66 -2.77
N ARG A 49 -5.04 10.68 -2.00
CA ARG A 49 -4.17 9.96 -1.07
C ARG A 49 -2.98 9.39 -1.86
N PRO A 50 -1.75 9.47 -1.34
CA PRO A 50 -0.58 8.98 -2.06
C PRO A 50 -0.78 7.52 -2.47
N SER A 51 -0.57 7.25 -3.76
CA SER A 51 -0.57 5.90 -4.32
C SER A 51 0.70 5.70 -5.15
N LEU A 52 1.18 4.46 -5.15
CA LEU A 52 2.34 4.05 -5.91
C LEU A 52 2.11 2.63 -6.41
N ASP A 53 2.42 2.41 -7.68
CA ASP A 53 2.38 1.09 -8.29
C ASP A 53 3.62 0.89 -9.17
N TRP A 54 4.54 0.04 -8.72
CA TRP A 54 5.75 -0.28 -9.48
C TRP A 54 5.47 -1.05 -10.77
N ARG A 55 4.30 -1.67 -10.92
CA ARG A 55 3.86 -2.32 -12.16
C ARG A 55 3.67 -1.27 -13.25
N ALA A 56 2.97 -0.18 -12.92
CA ALA A 56 2.77 0.96 -13.82
C ALA A 56 4.08 1.66 -14.20
N ARG A 57 5.14 1.52 -13.37
CA ARG A 57 6.49 2.01 -13.64
C ARG A 57 7.38 1.00 -14.37
N GLY A 58 6.86 -0.17 -14.75
CA GLY A 58 7.60 -1.20 -15.46
C GLY A 58 8.73 -1.83 -14.64
N ALA A 59 8.66 -1.80 -13.30
CA ALA A 59 9.65 -2.34 -12.37
C ALA A 59 9.19 -3.66 -11.71
N VAL A 60 8.23 -4.34 -12.32
CA VAL A 60 7.69 -5.62 -11.83
C VAL A 60 7.56 -6.57 -13.02
N THR A 61 8.20 -7.74 -12.93
CA THR A 61 8.10 -8.80 -13.93
C THR A 61 6.72 -9.47 -13.90
N PRO A 62 6.34 -10.28 -14.91
CA PRO A 62 5.08 -11.04 -14.88
C PRO A 62 4.93 -11.93 -13.63
N VAL A 63 3.68 -12.19 -13.24
CA VAL A 63 3.36 -13.16 -12.17
C VAL A 63 3.82 -14.55 -12.58
N MET A 64 4.37 -15.28 -11.62
CA MET A 64 4.94 -16.62 -11.80
C MET A 64 4.19 -17.62 -10.92
N PHE A 65 4.29 -18.90 -11.27
CA PHE A 65 3.67 -20.00 -10.53
C PHE A 65 4.78 -20.88 -9.93
N GLN A 66 4.85 -20.92 -8.61
CA GLN A 66 5.90 -21.64 -7.90
C GLN A 66 5.65 -23.16 -7.82
N GLY A 67 4.42 -23.62 -8.09
CA GLY A 67 4.01 -25.01 -7.87
C GLY A 67 3.83 -25.34 -6.39
N GLN A 68 4.04 -26.60 -6.03
CA GLN A 68 3.90 -27.10 -4.65
C GLN A 68 5.19 -26.98 -3.82
N VAL A 69 6.18 -26.24 -4.33
CA VAL A 69 7.48 -26.07 -3.68
C VAL A 69 7.48 -24.77 -2.88
N GLY A 70 8.02 -24.80 -1.66
CA GLY A 70 8.16 -23.62 -0.78
C GLY A 70 9.24 -22.62 -1.22
N SER A 71 9.33 -22.31 -2.51
CA SER A 71 10.32 -21.39 -3.09
C SER A 71 9.92 -19.91 -3.02
N CYS A 72 8.84 -19.57 -2.30
CA CYS A 72 8.32 -18.19 -2.23
C CYS A 72 9.34 -17.18 -1.73
N TRP A 73 10.21 -17.56 -0.79
CA TRP A 73 11.31 -16.71 -0.29
C TRP A 73 12.30 -16.33 -1.40
N ALA A 74 12.67 -17.29 -2.26
CA ALA A 74 13.59 -17.03 -3.37
C ALA A 74 12.91 -16.17 -4.45
N ILE A 75 11.64 -16.44 -4.75
CA ILE A 75 10.85 -15.71 -5.75
C ILE A 75 10.62 -14.26 -5.32
N SER A 76 10.24 -14.05 -4.06
CA SER A 76 10.02 -12.73 -3.50
C SER A 76 11.30 -11.90 -3.48
N SER A 77 12.40 -12.51 -3.04
CA SER A 77 13.72 -11.86 -3.03
C SER A 77 14.21 -11.50 -4.44
N VAL A 78 14.07 -12.42 -5.40
CA VAL A 78 14.37 -12.13 -6.82
C VAL A 78 13.56 -10.95 -7.32
N GLY A 79 12.26 -10.91 -7.07
CA GLY A 79 11.39 -9.81 -7.51
C GLY A 79 11.85 -8.43 -6.99
N ALA A 80 12.39 -8.37 -5.78
CA ALA A 80 12.94 -7.13 -5.24
C ALA A 80 14.23 -6.71 -5.97
N ILE A 81 15.10 -7.66 -6.31
CA ILE A 81 16.33 -7.41 -7.09
C ILE A 81 15.99 -6.96 -8.51
N GLU A 82 15.01 -7.60 -9.16
CA GLU A 82 14.53 -7.22 -10.50
C GLU A 82 14.03 -5.77 -10.52
N GLY A 83 13.22 -5.40 -9.53
CA GLY A 83 12.70 -4.04 -9.37
C GLY A 83 13.82 -3.02 -9.14
N LEU A 84 14.74 -3.31 -8.22
CA LEU A 84 15.89 -2.44 -7.98
C LEU A 84 16.77 -2.29 -9.23
N HIS A 85 17.06 -3.39 -9.93
CA HIS A 85 17.85 -3.38 -11.16
C HIS A 85 17.20 -2.50 -12.24
N LYS A 86 15.87 -2.61 -12.42
CA LYS A 86 15.13 -1.73 -13.33
C LYS A 86 15.25 -0.27 -12.93
N ILE A 87 15.11 0.05 -11.65
CA ILE A 87 15.18 1.42 -11.15
C ILE A 87 16.57 2.02 -11.37
N GLN A 88 17.64 1.24 -11.14
CA GLN A 88 19.01 1.71 -11.27
C GLN A 88 19.51 1.77 -12.72
N THR A 89 19.07 0.85 -13.58
CA THR A 89 19.66 0.68 -14.93
C THR A 89 18.71 1.02 -16.07
N GLY A 90 17.42 1.18 -15.78
CA GLY A 90 16.38 1.33 -16.80
C GLY A 90 15.98 0.02 -17.50
N ARG A 91 16.65 -1.11 -17.22
CA ARG A 91 16.38 -2.41 -17.85
C ARG A 91 15.70 -3.38 -16.87
N LEU A 92 14.53 -3.89 -17.25
CA LEU A 92 13.86 -4.95 -16.49
C LEU A 92 14.39 -6.29 -16.99
N VAL A 93 14.87 -7.13 -16.09
CA VAL A 93 15.38 -8.47 -16.40
C VAL A 93 14.64 -9.46 -15.52
N ARG A 94 14.25 -10.61 -16.09
CA ARG A 94 13.75 -11.74 -15.31
C ARG A 94 14.94 -12.54 -14.78
N LEU A 95 15.06 -12.65 -13.47
CA LEU A 95 16.17 -13.33 -12.80
C LEU A 95 15.73 -14.72 -12.32
N SER A 96 16.71 -15.61 -12.16
CA SER A 96 16.46 -17.00 -11.80
C SER A 96 16.29 -17.18 -10.29
N SER A 97 15.04 -17.39 -9.87
CA SER A 97 14.77 -17.86 -8.50
C SER A 97 15.26 -19.30 -8.29
N GLN A 98 15.31 -20.11 -9.34
CA GLN A 98 15.79 -21.49 -9.29
C GLN A 98 17.28 -21.58 -8.98
N GLN A 99 18.10 -20.68 -9.52
CA GLN A 99 19.53 -20.65 -9.20
C GLN A 99 19.75 -20.38 -7.72
N ILE A 100 19.02 -19.41 -7.13
CA ILE A 100 19.06 -19.17 -5.68
C ILE A 100 18.63 -20.42 -4.94
N PHE A 101 17.54 -21.06 -5.36
CA PHE A 101 16.99 -22.25 -4.72
C PHE A 101 17.98 -23.43 -4.72
N ASP A 102 18.62 -23.71 -5.86
CA ASP A 102 19.55 -24.84 -6.03
C ASP A 102 20.92 -24.59 -5.38
N CYS A 103 21.40 -23.33 -5.39
CA CYS A 103 22.79 -23.01 -5.07
C CYS A 103 23.02 -22.37 -3.69
N SER A 104 21.98 -21.88 -3.01
CA SER A 104 22.14 -21.23 -1.69
C SER A 104 22.17 -22.19 -0.52
N ASN A 105 21.23 -23.15 -0.46
CA ASN A 105 21.11 -24.07 0.67
C ASN A 105 20.24 -25.32 0.39
N LYS A 106 19.66 -25.47 -0.82
CA LYS A 106 18.73 -26.56 -1.19
C LYS A 106 17.53 -26.76 -0.22
N SER A 107 17.26 -25.81 0.68
CA SER A 107 16.16 -25.90 1.65
C SER A 107 14.85 -25.48 1.00
N MET A 108 13.81 -26.30 1.18
CA MET A 108 12.46 -26.04 0.68
C MET A 108 11.71 -24.95 1.46
N ALA A 109 12.24 -24.48 2.60
CA ALA A 109 11.65 -23.42 3.40
C ALA A 109 12.78 -22.62 4.05
N ASP A 110 13.22 -21.58 3.36
CA ASP A 110 14.29 -20.70 3.84
C ASP A 110 13.82 -19.24 3.96
N SER A 111 14.74 -18.35 4.32
CA SER A 111 14.47 -16.92 4.49
C SER A 111 14.95 -16.09 3.32
N ASP A 112 14.25 -14.98 3.07
CA ASP A 112 14.62 -13.95 2.10
C ASP A 112 16.04 -13.44 2.33
N LEU A 113 16.45 -13.40 3.60
CA LEU A 113 17.82 -13.16 4.05
C LEU A 113 18.85 -14.03 3.35
N LYS A 114 18.63 -15.35 3.30
CA LYS A 114 19.60 -16.27 2.69
C LYS A 114 19.64 -16.12 1.18
N ALA A 115 18.51 -15.74 0.55
CA ALA A 115 18.52 -15.40 -0.87
C ALA A 115 19.45 -14.21 -1.12
N PHE A 116 19.26 -13.10 -0.40
CA PHE A 116 20.09 -11.91 -0.59
C PHE A 116 21.55 -12.14 -0.23
N ASP A 117 21.83 -12.80 0.90
CA ASP A 117 23.20 -13.16 1.31
C ASP A 117 23.90 -14.01 0.24
N TRP A 118 23.21 -15.00 -0.31
CA TRP A 118 23.77 -15.80 -1.39
C TRP A 118 24.05 -14.98 -2.64
N VAL A 119 23.13 -14.09 -3.06
CA VAL A 119 23.35 -13.24 -4.24
C VAL A 119 24.57 -12.33 -4.03
N VAL A 120 24.73 -11.74 -2.84
CA VAL A 120 25.90 -10.92 -2.51
C VAL A 120 27.18 -11.77 -2.59
N ARG A 121 27.21 -12.95 -1.97
CA ARG A 121 28.38 -13.83 -1.96
C ARG A 121 28.73 -14.43 -3.32
N ASN A 122 27.73 -14.73 -4.15
CA ASN A 122 27.93 -15.23 -5.51
C ASN A 122 28.36 -14.12 -6.49
N GLY A 123 28.19 -12.85 -6.13
CA GLY A 123 28.43 -11.70 -7.01
C GLY A 123 27.27 -11.39 -7.96
N GLY A 124 26.11 -12.03 -7.76
CA GLY A 124 24.89 -11.80 -8.52
C GLY A 124 24.09 -13.07 -8.78
N VAL A 125 23.10 -12.93 -9.66
CA VAL A 125 22.19 -14.00 -10.08
C VAL A 125 22.00 -13.96 -11.60
N ALA A 126 21.83 -15.14 -12.19
CA ALA A 126 21.58 -15.34 -13.60
C ALA A 126 20.16 -14.96 -14.01
N SER A 127 19.93 -14.80 -15.31
CA SER A 127 18.59 -14.62 -15.85
C SER A 127 17.76 -15.90 -15.75
N GLU A 128 16.45 -15.75 -15.73
CA GLU A 128 15.49 -16.87 -15.84
C GLU A 128 15.71 -17.68 -17.13
N GLU A 129 16.11 -17.03 -18.23
CA GLU A 129 16.45 -17.72 -19.49
C GLU A 129 17.70 -18.60 -19.34
N THR A 130 18.71 -18.11 -18.62
CA THR A 130 19.96 -18.85 -18.38
C THR A 130 19.75 -20.02 -17.44
N TYR A 131 18.94 -19.84 -16.40
CA TYR A 131 18.66 -20.85 -15.39
C TYR A 131 17.15 -20.92 -15.11
N PRO A 132 16.38 -21.64 -15.96
CA PRO A 132 14.92 -21.66 -15.87
C PRO A 132 14.38 -22.30 -14.59
N TYR A 133 13.22 -21.80 -14.14
CA TYR A 133 12.46 -22.38 -13.03
C TYR A 133 11.87 -23.73 -13.40
N VAL A 134 12.11 -24.72 -12.52
CA VAL A 134 11.61 -26.09 -12.69
C VAL A 134 10.63 -26.46 -11.58
N GLY A 135 10.65 -25.75 -10.45
CA GLY A 135 9.72 -26.01 -9.35
C GLY A 135 10.00 -27.33 -8.62
N ARG A 136 11.29 -27.67 -8.46
CA ARG A 136 11.81 -28.72 -7.57
C ARG A 136 13.28 -28.49 -7.32
N VAL A 137 13.81 -29.04 -6.22
CA VAL A 137 15.24 -28.96 -5.91
C VAL A 137 16.02 -29.71 -6.97
N GLN A 138 17.06 -29.08 -7.50
CA GLN A 138 18.05 -29.72 -8.37
C GLN A 138 19.45 -29.52 -7.79
N ASP A 139 20.42 -30.21 -8.39
CA ASP A 139 21.81 -29.88 -8.15
C ASP A 139 22.15 -28.50 -8.73
N CYS A 140 22.91 -27.73 -7.96
CA CYS A 140 23.41 -26.43 -8.39
C CYS A 140 24.27 -26.61 -9.65
N LYS A 141 23.84 -25.99 -10.75
CA LYS A 141 24.57 -25.94 -12.03
C LYS A 141 25.74 -24.97 -11.90
N ARG A 142 26.87 -25.47 -11.39
CA ARG A 142 28.06 -24.66 -11.04
C ARG A 142 28.63 -23.89 -12.23
N GLU A 143 28.52 -24.47 -13.42
CA GLU A 143 28.91 -23.85 -14.69
C GLU A 143 28.11 -22.59 -15.01
N LYS A 144 26.94 -22.37 -14.39
CA LYS A 144 26.10 -21.18 -14.59
C LYS A 144 26.29 -20.11 -13.52
N LEU A 145 27.11 -20.34 -12.49
CA LEU A 145 27.28 -19.40 -11.37
C LEU A 145 27.82 -18.04 -11.79
N HIS A 146 28.65 -17.99 -12.84
CA HIS A 146 29.27 -16.77 -13.35
C HIS A 146 28.43 -16.05 -14.42
N MET A 147 27.28 -16.61 -14.82
CA MET A 147 26.41 -16.02 -15.85
C MET A 147 25.51 -14.93 -15.25
N ILE A 148 26.11 -13.88 -14.69
CA ILE A 148 25.42 -12.84 -13.91
C ILE A 148 24.60 -11.91 -14.81
N SER A 149 23.32 -11.72 -14.46
CA SER A 149 22.42 -10.79 -15.14
C SER A 149 22.04 -9.57 -14.30
N ALA A 150 22.03 -9.72 -12.98
CA ALA A 150 21.94 -8.63 -12.02
C ALA A 150 22.65 -9.01 -10.71
N SER A 151 23.04 -8.01 -9.93
CA SER A 151 23.67 -8.19 -8.62
C SER A 151 23.20 -7.11 -7.65
N ILE A 152 23.41 -7.36 -6.36
CA ILE A 152 23.21 -6.41 -5.27
C ILE A 152 24.50 -6.33 -4.47
N ARG A 153 24.77 -5.17 -3.86
CA ARG A 153 25.99 -4.99 -3.07
C ARG A 153 25.76 -5.42 -1.62
N ARG A 154 24.57 -5.17 -1.09
CA ARG A 154 24.16 -5.52 0.26
C ARG A 154 22.64 -5.60 0.35
N TYR A 155 22.14 -5.87 1.55
CA TYR A 155 20.71 -5.84 1.87
C TYR A 155 20.49 -5.29 3.29
N LYS A 156 19.25 -4.91 3.59
CA LYS A 156 18.82 -4.41 4.90
C LYS A 156 17.58 -5.14 5.40
N MET A 157 17.40 -5.08 6.72
CA MET A 157 16.21 -5.54 7.46
C MET A 157 15.98 -4.63 8.67
N ASP A 158 15.90 -3.34 8.42
CA ASP A 158 15.74 -2.28 9.43
C ASP A 158 14.32 -1.72 9.48
N ILE A 159 13.36 -2.35 8.77
CA ILE A 159 11.93 -2.03 8.86
C ILE A 159 11.39 -2.39 10.23
N ARG A 160 10.81 -1.41 10.93
CA ARG A 160 10.23 -1.60 12.27
C ARG A 160 8.71 -1.55 12.28
N ASP A 161 8.12 -0.82 11.34
CA ASP A 161 6.67 -0.59 11.27
C ASP A 161 6.21 -0.29 9.83
N GLU A 162 4.90 -0.06 9.67
CA GLU A 162 4.31 0.26 8.36
C GLU A 162 4.80 1.60 7.78
N LEU A 163 5.28 2.53 8.61
CA LEU A 163 5.80 3.82 8.14
C LEU A 163 7.18 3.64 7.52
N ASP A 164 8.09 2.92 8.19
CA ASP A 164 9.37 2.54 7.62
C ASP A 164 9.16 1.75 6.31
N LEU A 165 8.19 0.81 6.30
CA LEU A 165 7.86 0.03 5.11
C LEU A 165 7.31 0.91 3.97
N LEU A 166 6.48 1.91 4.29
CA LEU A 166 5.97 2.87 3.31
C LEU A 166 7.11 3.65 2.66
N VAL A 167 8.10 4.07 3.46
CA VAL A 167 9.30 4.76 2.96
C VAL A 167 10.08 3.82 2.04
N ALA A 168 10.38 2.60 2.47
CA ALA A 168 11.11 1.62 1.67
C ALA A 168 10.45 1.34 0.32
N VAL A 169 9.15 1.02 0.32
CA VAL A 169 8.43 0.72 -0.92
C VAL A 169 8.30 1.95 -1.82
N SER A 170 8.38 3.17 -1.28
CA SER A 170 8.37 4.39 -2.08
C SER A 170 9.58 4.53 -3.02
N TYR A 171 10.70 3.86 -2.69
CA TYR A 171 11.93 3.86 -3.48
C TYR A 171 12.10 2.64 -4.38
N LYS A 172 11.57 1.46 -3.99
CA LYS A 172 11.76 0.19 -4.71
C LYS A 172 10.77 -0.89 -4.23
N PRO A 173 10.49 -1.94 -5.02
CA PRO A 173 9.83 -3.14 -4.50
C PRO A 173 10.66 -3.83 -3.40
N VAL A 174 10.00 -4.43 -2.41
CA VAL A 174 10.66 -5.07 -1.25
C VAL A 174 10.08 -6.46 -0.98
N SER A 175 10.91 -7.39 -0.49
CA SER A 175 10.45 -8.72 -0.10
C SER A 175 9.83 -8.67 1.29
N VAL A 176 8.60 -9.18 1.45
CA VAL A 176 7.90 -9.24 2.73
C VAL A 176 7.42 -10.65 3.03
N ARG A 177 7.27 -10.96 4.32
CA ARG A 177 6.66 -12.20 4.79
C ARG A 177 5.45 -11.92 5.67
N MET A 178 4.38 -12.69 5.44
CA MET A 178 3.12 -12.57 6.17
C MET A 178 2.71 -13.90 6.79
N TRP A 179 2.05 -13.85 7.95
CA TRP A 179 1.47 -15.00 8.64
C TRP A 179 -0.03 -15.11 8.37
N LEU A 180 -0.39 -16.02 7.48
CA LEU A 180 -1.71 -16.08 6.90
C LEU A 180 -2.48 -17.30 7.39
N ASP A 181 -3.80 -17.14 7.46
CA ASP A 181 -4.71 -18.26 7.68
C ASP A 181 -4.90 -18.99 6.35
N PRO A 182 -4.56 -20.29 6.24
CA PRO A 182 -4.54 -20.97 4.95
C PRO A 182 -5.89 -20.98 4.21
N PRO A 183 -7.03 -21.27 4.87
CA PRO A 183 -8.34 -21.17 4.21
C PRO A 183 -8.62 -19.80 3.62
N SER A 184 -8.36 -18.72 4.36
CA SER A 184 -8.62 -17.35 3.87
C SER A 184 -7.67 -16.94 2.74
N PHE A 185 -6.41 -17.37 2.81
CA PHE A 185 -5.39 -17.04 1.82
C PHE A 185 -5.55 -17.82 0.52
N TYR A 186 -5.73 -19.13 0.58
CA TYR A 186 -5.86 -19.96 -0.62
C TYR A 186 -7.16 -19.66 -1.39
N ASN A 187 -8.23 -19.24 -0.71
CA ASN A 187 -9.50 -18.87 -1.33
C ASN A 187 -9.63 -17.37 -1.65
N TYR A 188 -8.57 -16.58 -1.49
CA TYR A 188 -8.62 -15.16 -1.84
C TYR A 188 -8.81 -14.98 -3.35
N THR A 189 -9.83 -14.21 -3.75
CA THR A 189 -10.18 -13.92 -5.15
C THR A 189 -10.11 -12.43 -5.51
N GLY A 190 -9.90 -11.55 -4.54
CA GLY A 190 -9.83 -10.09 -4.76
C GLY A 190 -10.33 -9.27 -3.57
N GLY A 191 -10.28 -7.95 -3.72
CA GLY A 191 -10.64 -6.99 -2.68
C GLY A 191 -9.56 -6.78 -1.61
N ILE A 192 -9.78 -5.87 -0.66
CA ILE A 192 -8.82 -5.60 0.41
C ILE A 192 -8.96 -6.68 1.49
N PHE A 193 -7.94 -7.51 1.63
CA PHE A 193 -7.83 -8.50 2.68
C PHE A 193 -7.66 -7.83 4.05
N THR A 194 -8.47 -8.26 5.01
CA THR A 194 -8.49 -7.73 6.39
C THR A 194 -8.24 -8.81 7.44
N GLY A 195 -7.85 -10.01 7.03
CA GLY A 195 -7.73 -11.19 7.89
C GLY A 195 -8.82 -12.24 7.64
N PRO A 196 -8.86 -13.31 8.45
CA PRO A 196 -8.03 -13.54 9.63
C PRO A 196 -6.55 -13.80 9.29
N CYS A 197 -5.66 -13.50 10.24
CA CYS A 197 -4.26 -13.92 10.16
C CYS A 197 -4.10 -15.34 10.73
N GLY A 198 -3.01 -16.02 10.38
CA GLY A 198 -2.78 -17.40 10.79
C GLY A 198 -1.35 -17.65 11.25
N LYS A 199 -0.87 -18.89 11.08
CA LYS A 199 0.46 -19.32 11.51
C LYS A 199 1.38 -19.70 10.34
N GLU A 200 0.86 -19.81 9.12
CA GLU A 200 1.66 -20.15 7.95
C GLU A 200 2.33 -18.91 7.38
N ALA A 201 3.67 -18.96 7.30
CA ALA A 201 4.46 -17.85 6.79
C ALA A 201 4.67 -17.98 5.28
N HIS A 202 4.30 -16.96 4.52
CA HIS A 202 4.47 -16.91 3.06
C HIS A 202 5.18 -15.63 2.62
N GLY A 203 6.13 -15.76 1.69
CA GLY A 203 6.91 -14.65 1.14
C GLY A 203 6.26 -14.10 -0.13
N MET A 204 6.12 -12.77 -0.22
CA MET A 204 5.54 -12.07 -1.37
C MET A 204 6.27 -10.75 -1.61
N LEU A 205 6.23 -10.29 -2.86
CA LEU A 205 6.86 -9.03 -3.23
C LEU A 205 5.90 -7.87 -3.03
N LEU A 206 6.22 -6.92 -2.17
CA LEU A 206 5.47 -5.67 -2.03
C LEU A 206 5.84 -4.71 -3.16
N VAL A 207 4.87 -4.36 -4.00
CA VAL A 207 5.07 -3.59 -5.25
C VAL A 207 4.37 -2.23 -5.25
N GLY A 208 3.72 -1.86 -4.15
CA GLY A 208 3.04 -0.58 -4.09
C GLY A 208 2.02 -0.48 -2.96
N TYR A 209 1.28 0.62 -3.00
CA TYR A 209 0.22 0.95 -2.06
C TYR A 209 -0.77 1.90 -2.70
N GLY A 210 -1.99 1.96 -2.14
CA GLY A 210 -3.00 2.89 -2.59
C GLY A 210 -4.06 3.14 -1.53
N ALA A 211 -5.10 3.83 -1.95
CA ALA A 211 -6.32 4.03 -1.17
C ALA A 211 -7.53 4.07 -2.09
N LEU A 212 -8.66 3.57 -1.58
CA LEU A 212 -9.96 3.68 -2.22
C LEU A 212 -10.55 5.08 -1.97
N ALA A 213 -11.57 5.45 -2.76
CA ALA A 213 -12.28 6.72 -2.61
C ALA A 213 -12.95 6.88 -1.22
N ASP A 214 -13.32 5.76 -0.59
CA ASP A 214 -13.88 5.72 0.76
C ASP A 214 -12.82 5.84 1.89
N GLY A 215 -11.55 6.03 1.51
CA GLY A 215 -10.44 6.22 2.44
C GLY A 215 -9.78 4.94 2.94
N ARG A 216 -10.25 3.74 2.56
CA ARG A 216 -9.58 2.48 2.92
C ARG A 216 -8.26 2.35 2.18
N GLU A 217 -7.20 2.19 2.94
CA GLU A 217 -5.83 2.10 2.44
C GLU A 217 -5.38 0.64 2.29
N TYR A 218 -4.54 0.38 1.29
CA TYR A 218 -4.04 -0.96 1.01
C TYR A 218 -2.60 -1.00 0.52
N TRP A 219 -1.96 -2.13 0.74
CA TRP A 219 -0.72 -2.60 0.13
C TRP A 219 -1.03 -3.41 -1.13
N ILE A 220 -0.11 -3.40 -2.10
CA ILE A 220 -0.19 -4.20 -3.33
C ILE A 220 0.95 -5.21 -3.30
N LEU A 221 0.62 -6.49 -3.14
CA LEU A 221 1.62 -7.57 -3.13
C LEU A 221 1.47 -8.42 -4.38
N LYS A 222 2.60 -8.78 -4.99
CA LYS A 222 2.69 -9.77 -6.06
C LYS A 222 2.92 -11.14 -5.43
N ASN A 223 2.00 -12.07 -5.67
CA ASN A 223 2.12 -13.46 -5.24
C ASN A 223 2.79 -14.32 -6.33
N SER A 224 3.14 -15.55 -5.97
CA SER A 224 3.78 -16.56 -6.80
C SER A 224 2.90 -17.80 -7.03
N TYR A 225 1.59 -17.64 -6.95
CA TYR A 225 0.58 -18.69 -7.18
C TYR A 225 -0.09 -18.59 -8.56
N GLY A 226 0.54 -17.91 -9.51
CA GLY A 226 0.01 -17.76 -10.86
C GLY A 226 -1.10 -16.72 -10.98
N VAL A 227 -1.45 -16.38 -12.21
CA VAL A 227 -2.39 -15.30 -12.54
C VAL A 227 -3.85 -15.61 -12.21
N HIS A 228 -4.20 -16.86 -11.96
CA HIS A 228 -5.57 -17.28 -11.63
C HIS A 228 -5.88 -17.18 -10.14
N TRP A 229 -4.88 -16.95 -9.30
CA TRP A 229 -5.04 -16.76 -7.87
C TRP A 229 -5.22 -15.26 -7.56
N GLY A 230 -6.11 -14.93 -6.62
CA GLY A 230 -6.37 -13.54 -6.23
C GLY A 230 -6.82 -12.67 -7.41
N ASP A 231 -6.40 -11.41 -7.39
CA ASP A 231 -6.67 -10.48 -8.49
C ASP A 231 -5.48 -10.49 -9.45
N GLN A 232 -5.55 -11.35 -10.47
CA GLN A 232 -4.52 -11.53 -11.48
C GLN A 232 -3.12 -11.89 -10.90
N GLY A 233 -3.09 -12.63 -9.78
CA GLY A 233 -1.87 -12.98 -9.06
C GLY A 233 -1.43 -11.95 -8.01
N TYR A 234 -2.21 -10.90 -7.79
CA TYR A 234 -1.95 -9.87 -6.78
C TYR A 234 -2.86 -10.02 -5.56
N PHE A 235 -2.31 -9.61 -4.43
CA PHE A 235 -2.94 -9.62 -3.13
C PHE A 235 -2.99 -8.20 -2.58
N TYR A 236 -4.20 -7.70 -2.33
CA TYR A 236 -4.39 -6.37 -1.76
C TYR A 236 -4.68 -6.51 -0.27
N VAL A 237 -3.84 -5.91 0.57
CA VAL A 237 -3.87 -6.10 2.02
C VAL A 237 -4.14 -4.77 2.69
N LYS A 238 -5.01 -4.73 3.70
CA LYS A 238 -5.29 -3.50 4.46
C LYS A 238 -4.00 -2.89 5.00
N ARG A 239 -3.81 -1.60 4.74
CA ARG A 239 -2.74 -0.76 5.30
C ARG A 239 -3.31 0.10 6.43
N GLY A 240 -2.47 0.43 7.41
CA GLY A 240 -2.86 1.22 8.60
C GLY A 240 -3.30 0.35 9.78
N ALA A 241 -2.68 -0.82 9.93
CA ALA A 241 -2.93 -1.74 11.04
C ALA A 241 -1.93 -1.50 12.18
N TYR A 242 -1.91 -0.26 12.70
CA TYR A 242 -0.84 0.29 13.55
C TYR A 242 -0.62 -0.37 14.93
N HIS A 243 -1.46 -1.32 15.35
CA HIS A 243 -1.32 -2.04 16.63
C HIS A 243 -0.50 -3.34 16.51
N LEU A 244 -0.04 -3.66 15.30
CA LEU A 244 0.85 -4.77 14.96
C LEU A 244 1.90 -4.22 13.96
N PRO A 245 3.02 -4.91 13.72
CA PRO A 245 3.94 -4.59 12.62
C PRO A 245 3.27 -4.86 11.26
N GLY A 246 2.18 -4.16 10.95
CA GLY A 246 1.29 -4.41 9.83
C GLY A 246 0.33 -5.59 10.04
N LEU A 247 -0.73 -5.62 9.23
CA LEU A 247 -1.69 -6.73 9.22
C LEU A 247 -0.94 -8.05 8.91
N CYS A 248 -1.14 -9.07 9.74
CA CYS A 248 -0.50 -10.37 9.61
C CYS A 248 1.03 -10.32 9.58
N GLY A 249 1.64 -9.33 10.26
CA GLY A 249 3.09 -9.19 10.38
C GLY A 249 3.79 -8.69 9.11
N LEU A 250 3.05 -8.06 8.20
CA LEU A 250 3.55 -7.60 6.90
C LEU A 250 4.80 -6.70 6.98
N ALA A 251 4.98 -5.94 8.06
CA ALA A 251 6.14 -5.10 8.33
C ALA A 251 7.11 -5.70 9.38
N PHE A 252 7.01 -7.01 9.67
CA PHE A 252 7.85 -7.68 10.68
C PHE A 252 9.12 -8.33 10.09
N LEU A 253 8.98 -9.06 8.98
CA LEU A 253 10.11 -9.63 8.24
C LEU A 253 10.11 -9.07 6.83
N VAL A 254 10.85 -7.97 6.67
CA VAL A 254 11.05 -7.28 5.40
C VAL A 254 12.52 -7.26 5.08
N ALA A 255 12.86 -7.61 3.84
CA ALA A 255 14.23 -7.61 3.38
C ALA A 255 14.35 -6.82 2.06
N GLU A 256 15.33 -5.91 2.04
CA GLU A 256 15.49 -4.91 0.99
C GLU A 256 16.87 -4.99 0.35
N PRO A 257 16.99 -5.14 -0.98
CA PRO A 257 18.26 -5.08 -1.67
C PRO A 257 18.80 -3.64 -1.81
N GLU A 258 20.13 -3.49 -1.87
CA GLU A 258 20.84 -2.22 -2.16
C GLU A 258 22.01 -2.38 -3.14
#